data_AF-A0A6N8XQJ4-F1
#
_entry.id   AF-A0A6N8XQJ4-F1
#
_cell.length_a   1.000
_cell.length_b   1.000
_cell.length_c   1.000
_cell.angle_alpha   90.00
_cell.angle_beta   90.00
_cell.angle_gamma   90.00
#
_symmetry.space_group_name_H-M   'P 1'
#
loop_
_entity.id
_entity.type
_entity.pdbx_description
1 polymer ?
#
loop_
_entity_poly.entity_id
_entity_poly.type
_entity_poly.pdbx_seq_one_letter_code
_entity_poly.pdbx_strand_id
1 'polypeptide(L)' 'AGRDLASAFYPDGIEADPERLTAEISGELVTWIGREEAAREDRRYRLAFRIDAGRIGLLRFEQMENGK' A
#
# COMPACT_ATOMS: atom_id res chain seq x y z
N ALA A 1 5.88 26.52 14.82
CA ALA A 1 5.07 25.98 13.71
C ALA A 1 5.46 24.52 13.53
N GLY A 2 4.53 23.59 13.67
CA GLY A 2 4.80 22.19 13.35
C GLY A 2 5.14 22.08 11.87
N ARG A 3 6.13 21.26 11.51
CA ARG A 3 6.41 20.94 10.11
C ARG A 3 5.22 20.12 9.60
N ASP A 4 4.52 20.62 8.58
CA ASP A 4 3.48 19.86 7.90
C ASP A 4 4.12 18.65 7.23
N LEU A 5 3.83 17.46 7.79
CA LEU A 5 4.24 16.18 7.23
C LEU A 5 3.09 15.64 6.38
N ALA A 6 3.37 15.32 5.13
CA ALA A 6 2.42 14.69 4.23
C ALA A 6 3.07 13.50 3.53
N SER A 7 2.30 12.45 3.27
CA SER A 7 2.76 11.31 2.47
C SER A 7 1.69 10.91 1.48
N ALA A 8 2.10 10.46 0.30
CA ALA A 8 1.22 9.91 -0.72
C ALA A 8 1.86 8.68 -1.32
N PHE A 9 1.04 7.66 -1.56
CA PHE A 9 1.45 6.42 -2.19
C PHE A 9 1.03 6.44 -3.66
N TYR A 10 1.99 6.25 -4.56
CA TYR A 10 1.80 6.22 -6.01
C TYR A 10 1.90 4.77 -6.49
N PRO A 11 0.78 4.06 -6.68
CA PRO A 11 0.81 2.68 -7.13
C PRO A 11 1.27 2.60 -8.58
N ASP A 12 2.15 1.64 -8.87
CA ASP A 12 2.68 1.36 -10.22
C ASP A 12 2.34 -0.06 -10.70
N GLY A 13 1.94 -0.95 -9.79
CA GLY A 13 1.65 -2.34 -10.08
C GLY A 13 0.61 -2.92 -9.13
N ILE A 14 -0.27 -3.76 -9.68
CA ILE A 14 -1.27 -4.51 -8.93
C ILE A 14 -1.32 -5.92 -9.48
N GLU A 15 -1.11 -6.90 -8.61
CA GLU A 15 -1.24 -8.32 -8.92
C GLU A 15 -2.31 -8.93 -8.02
N ALA A 16 -3.24 -9.68 -8.60
CA ALA A 16 -4.33 -10.32 -7.87
C ALA A 16 -4.23 -11.84 -7.97
N ASP A 17 -4.38 -12.52 -6.83
CA ASP A 17 -4.51 -13.98 -6.73
C ASP A 17 -5.93 -14.29 -6.21
N PRO A 18 -6.87 -14.62 -7.12
CA PRO A 18 -8.24 -14.95 -6.75
C PRO A 18 -8.36 -16.26 -5.96
N GLU A 19 -7.43 -17.20 -6.14
CA GLU A 19 -7.45 -18.48 -5.42
C GLU A 19 -7.13 -18.28 -3.94
N ARG A 20 -6.23 -17.34 -3.63
CA ARG A 20 -5.86 -16.95 -2.27
C ARG A 20 -6.68 -15.78 -1.71
N LEU A 21 -7.54 -15.18 -2.53
CA LEU A 21 -8.28 -13.96 -2.20
C LEU A 21 -7.34 -12.85 -1.72
N THR A 22 -6.23 -12.64 -2.43
CA THR A 22 -5.25 -11.60 -2.11
C THR A 22 -4.96 -10.69 -3.30
N ALA A 23 -4.58 -9.45 -3.02
CA ALA A 23 -3.98 -8.55 -4.00
C ALA A 23 -2.70 -7.93 -3.43
N GLU A 24 -1.65 -7.86 -4.23
CA GLU A 24 -0.41 -7.17 -3.92
C GLU A 24 -0.34 -5.89 -4.74
N ILE A 25 -0.05 -4.77 -4.07
CA ILE A 25 0.07 -3.45 -4.68
C ILE A 25 1.50 -2.97 -4.45
N SER A 26 2.22 -2.70 -5.54
CA SER A 26 3.53 -2.06 -5.52
C SER A 26 3.42 -0.58 -5.88
N GLY A 27 4.38 0.21 -5.40
CA GLY A 27 4.48 1.61 -5.75
C GLY A 27 5.48 2.36 -4.89
N GLU A 28 5.55 3.67 -5.11
CA GLU A 28 6.43 4.57 -4.37
C GLU A 28 5.63 5.30 -3.28
N LEU A 29 6.10 5.24 -2.04
CA LEU A 29 5.67 6.12 -0.96
C LEU A 29 6.56 7.36 -0.94
N VAL A 30 5.99 8.51 -1.27
CA VAL A 30 6.70 9.78 -1.22
C VAL A 30 6.21 10.57 -0.01
N THR A 31 7.15 11.12 0.76
CA THR A 31 6.90 11.92 1.95
C THR A 31 7.49 13.31 1.77
N TRP A 32 6.72 14.34 2.13
CA TRP A 32 7.13 15.74 2.08
C TRP A 32 7.15 16.38 3.46
N ILE A 33 8.07 17.31 3.64
CA ILE A 33 8.11 18.23 4.78
C ILE A 33 7.89 19.64 4.22
N GLY A 34 6.69 20.18 4.41
CA GLY A 34 6.27 21.39 3.71
C GLY A 34 6.12 21.17 2.20
N ARG A 35 6.99 21.78 1.39
CA ARG A 35 6.96 21.65 -0.08
C ARG A 35 8.12 20.83 -0.66
N GLU A 36 9.02 20.36 0.18
CA GLU A 36 10.21 19.61 -0.24
C GLU A 36 9.97 18.11 -0.06
N GLU A 37 10.34 17.31 -1.05
CA GLU A 37 10.38 15.86 -0.96
C GLU A 37 11.47 15.48 0.05
N ALA A 38 11.09 14.79 1.12
CA ALA A 38 11.97 14.38 2.21
C ALA A 38 12.40 12.91 2.09
N ALA A 39 11.54 12.05 1.55
CA ALA A 39 11.83 10.64 1.32
C ALA A 39 10.98 10.06 0.19
N ARG A 40 11.53 9.05 -0.47
CA ARG A 40 10.89 8.23 -1.50
C ARG A 40 11.31 6.79 -1.27
N GLU A 41 10.34 5.91 -1.11
CA GLU A 41 10.58 4.51 -0.78
C GLU A 41 9.69 3.60 -1.62
N ASP A 42 10.27 2.58 -2.24
CA ASP A 42 9.48 1.50 -2.82
C ASP A 42 8.75 0.77 -1.69
N ARG A 43 7.44 0.59 -1.84
CA ARG A 43 6.61 -0.15 -0.88
C ARG A 43 5.78 -1.19 -1.62
N ARG A 44 5.54 -2.31 -0.93
CA ARG A 44 4.54 -3.29 -1.33
C ARG A 44 3.56 -3.51 -0.21
N TYR A 45 2.28 -3.55 -0.56
CA TYR A 45 1.19 -3.84 0.36
C TYR A 45 0.44 -5.07 -0.10
N ARG A 46 0.07 -5.93 0.84
CA ARG A 46 -0.85 -7.05 0.61
C ARG A 46 -2.21 -6.75 1.20
N LEU A 47 -3.24 -6.86 0.37
CA LEU A 47 -4.63 -6.89 0.76
C LEU A 47 -5.08 -8.36 0.79
N ALA A 48 -5.61 -8.81 1.91
CA ALA A 48 -6.30 -10.09 2.00
C ALA A 48 -7.79 -9.86 2.13
N PHE A 49 -8.58 -10.62 1.38
CA PHE A 49 -10.03 -10.49 1.34
C PHE A 49 -10.70 -11.73 1.93
N ARG A 50 -11.96 -11.55 2.34
CA ARG A 50 -12.86 -12.64 2.70
C ARG A 50 -14.15 -12.51 1.92
N ILE A 51 -14.80 -13.64 1.63
CA ILE A 51 -16.13 -13.69 1.05
C ILE A 51 -17.11 -14.14 2.12
N ASP A 52 -18.15 -13.34 2.35
CA ASP A 52 -19.24 -13.67 3.27
C ASP A 52 -20.57 -13.29 2.62
N ALA A 53 -21.48 -14.26 2.48
CA ALA A 53 -22.80 -14.10 1.86
C ALA A 53 -22.79 -13.32 0.53
N GLY A 54 -21.82 -13.60 -0.35
CA GLY A 54 -21.67 -12.94 -1.65
C GLY A 54 -21.05 -11.55 -1.61
N ARG A 55 -20.56 -11.09 -0.46
CA ARG A 55 -19.83 -9.82 -0.31
C ARG A 55 -18.33 -10.08 -0.18
N ILE A 56 -17.55 -9.30 -0.89
CA ILE A 56 -16.09 -9.24 -0.71
C ILE A 56 -15.81 -8.15 0.33
N GLY A 57 -15.13 -8.52 1.41
CA GLY A 57 -14.67 -7.59 2.44
C GLY A 57 -13.17 -7.63 2.59
N LEU A 58 -12.55 -6.48 2.88
CA LEU A 58 -11.15 -6.42 3.25
C LEU A 58 -10.97 -7.07 4.64
N LEU A 59 -10.20 -8.15 4.68
CA LEU A 59 -9.86 -8.84 5.92
C LEU A 59 -8.60 -8.27 6.55
N ARG A 60 -7.57 -7.98 5.73
CA ARG A 60 -6.29 -7.47 6.22
C ARG A 60 -5.59 -6.59 5.19
N PHE A 61 -4.85 -5.60 5.70
CA PHE A 61 -3.90 -4.79 4.97
C PHE A 61 -2.54 -4.89 5.68
N GLU A 62 -1.53 -5.38 4.98
CA GLU A 62 -0.16 -5.56 5.50
C GLU A 62 0.84 -4.85 4.60
N GLN A 63 1.80 -4.14 5.20
CA GLN A 63 3.01 -3.76 4.49
C GLN A 63 3.93 -4.98 4.41
N MET A 64 4.40 -5.31 3.21
CA MET A 64 5.35 -6.38 2.98
C MET A 64 6.78 -5.86 3.17
N GLU A 65 7.66 -6.71 3.68
CA GLU A 65 9.08 -6.42 3.68
C GLU A 65 9.57 -6.42 2.22
N ASN A 66 10.30 -5.39 1.80
CA ASN A 66 11.02 -5.45 0.55
C ASN A 66 12.13 -6.50 0.71
N GLY A 67 12.12 -7.52 -0.15
CA GLY A 67 13.20 -8.51 -0.19
C GLY A 67 14.54 -7.80 -0.34
N LYS A 68 15.53 -8.22 0.47
CA LYS A 68 16.93 -7.79 0.37
C LYS A 68 17.49 -7.96 -1.03
#